data_AF-A0A2H0JW06-F1
#
_entry.id   AF-A0A2H0JW06-F1
#
_cell.length_a   1.000
_cell.length_b   1.000
_cell.length_c   1.000
_cell.angle_alpha   90.00
_cell.angle_beta   90.00
_cell.angle_gamma   90.00
#
_symmetry.space_group_name_H-M   'P 1'
#
loop_
_entity.id
_entity.type
_entity.pdbx_description
1 polymer ?
#
loop_
_entity_poly.entity_id
_entity_poly.type
_entity_poly.pdbx_seq_one_letter_code
_entity_poly.pdbx_strand_id
1 'polypeptide(L)'
;MNNPAWQGCVRWDGEQSKDEVRSLYGDDVRFLPTEFTVNASTWRQAGYGPVSEILLILDRLEGRTDKVSLLVAVSTRIIEETAKLWALRELLGPIYICTIGDVRDLAPSEDGTNLVRTTLQSVAGVWGSADEVCVLPHDVNTHGFSDLEAARYALAVTRLLRHESRFMIVASGLAGAEAIEAEKSRILREVDEARRSNQPVEHRLENDKAWLDGPRRQQDEERVFVGVNRFI
;
A
#
# COMPACT_ATOMS: atom_id res chain seq x y z
N MET A 1 2.19 -24.58 8.36
CA MET A 1 3.25 -24.12 7.45
C MET A 1 3.51 -22.66 7.78
N ASN A 2 4.69 -22.32 8.31
CA ASN A 2 5.03 -20.96 8.71
C ASN A 2 5.55 -20.19 7.48
N ASN A 3 4.78 -19.22 6.98
CA ASN A 3 5.24 -18.31 5.94
C ASN A 3 6.15 -17.23 6.60
N PRO A 4 7.45 -17.12 6.26
CA PRO A 4 8.38 -16.21 6.92
C PRO A 4 8.24 -14.72 6.53
N ALA A 5 7.14 -14.32 5.87
CA ALA A 5 7.08 -13.10 5.06
C ALA A 5 6.81 -11.76 5.81
N TRP A 6 6.52 -11.75 7.11
CA TRP A 6 6.04 -10.54 7.79
C TRP A 6 7.05 -10.01 8.80
N GLN A 7 8.13 -9.44 8.28
CA GLN A 7 9.19 -8.77 9.04
C GLN A 7 9.07 -7.26 8.76
N GLY A 8 9.29 -6.42 9.78
CA GLY A 8 9.08 -4.97 9.65
C GLY A 8 9.95 -4.42 8.52
N CYS A 9 9.33 -3.99 7.42
CA CYS A 9 10.08 -3.39 6.33
C CYS A 9 10.40 -1.94 6.71
N VAL A 10 11.66 -1.54 6.58
CA VAL A 10 12.07 -0.13 6.67
C VAL A 10 12.45 0.27 5.26
N ARG A 11 11.87 1.36 4.77
CA ARG A 11 12.24 1.91 3.46
C ARG A 11 13.72 2.31 3.51
N TRP A 12 14.55 1.59 2.79
CA TRP A 12 15.96 1.95 2.59
C TRP A 12 16.04 2.93 1.43
N ASP A 13 16.34 4.17 1.75
CA ASP A 13 16.53 5.31 0.83
C ASP A 13 17.97 5.41 0.31
N GLY A 14 18.87 4.55 0.77
CA GLY A 14 20.25 4.46 0.28
C GLY A 14 21.24 5.41 0.95
N GLU A 15 20.78 6.32 1.81
CA GLU A 15 21.64 7.26 2.55
C GLU A 15 22.23 6.64 3.83
N GLN A 16 21.51 5.71 4.46
CA GLN A 16 21.98 5.00 5.66
C GLN A 16 22.55 3.62 5.30
N SER A 17 23.60 3.18 6.00
CA SER A 17 24.13 1.83 5.77
C SER A 17 23.13 0.75 6.21
N LYS A 18 23.12 -0.41 5.54
CA LYS A 18 22.24 -1.53 5.92
C LYS A 18 22.45 -1.99 7.37
N ASP A 19 23.66 -1.80 7.90
CA ASP A 19 24.03 -2.15 9.27
C ASP A 19 23.51 -1.13 10.28
N GLU A 20 23.43 0.16 9.95
CA GLU A 20 22.76 1.17 10.78
C GLU A 20 21.27 0.90 10.91
N VAL A 21 20.60 0.57 9.80
CA VAL A 21 19.17 0.19 9.81
C VAL A 21 18.96 -1.06 10.67
N ARG A 22 19.79 -2.09 10.53
CA ARG A 22 19.72 -3.28 11.39
C ARG A 22 20.00 -2.97 12.86
N SER A 23 20.89 -2.03 13.16
CA SER A 23 21.17 -1.64 14.54
C SER A 23 19.99 -0.91 15.21
N LEU A 24 19.21 -0.15 14.42
CA LEU A 24 18.07 0.64 14.90
C LEU A 24 16.80 -0.20 15.06
N TYR A 25 16.59 -1.15 14.14
CA TYR A 25 15.32 -1.88 14.01
C TYR A 25 15.45 -3.39 14.31
N GLY A 26 16.67 -3.86 14.57
CA GLY A 26 17.00 -5.27 14.84
C GLY A 26 17.23 -6.10 13.58
N ASP A 27 17.65 -7.35 13.78
CA ASP A 27 17.92 -8.33 12.69
C ASP A 27 16.66 -8.74 11.90
N ASP A 28 15.48 -8.31 12.37
CA ASP A 28 14.19 -8.58 11.75
C ASP A 28 13.89 -7.69 10.53
N VAL A 29 14.79 -6.79 10.11
CA VAL A 29 14.58 -5.96 8.90
C VAL A 29 15.07 -6.68 7.64
N ARG A 30 14.17 -6.84 6.66
CA ARG A 30 14.48 -7.34 5.32
C ARG A 30 14.52 -6.21 4.30
N PHE A 31 15.41 -6.38 3.32
CA PHE A 31 15.47 -5.55 2.13
C PHE A 31 14.72 -6.27 1.01
N LEU A 32 14.07 -5.50 0.13
CA LEU A 32 13.28 -6.06 -0.96
C LEU A 32 14.11 -7.06 -1.79
N PRO A 33 13.57 -8.24 -2.09
CA PRO A 33 14.37 -9.41 -2.47
C PRO A 33 14.82 -9.45 -3.95
N THR A 34 14.60 -8.40 -4.75
CA THR A 34 14.79 -8.47 -6.22
C THR A 34 15.68 -7.38 -6.78
N GLU A 35 16.31 -7.68 -7.92
CA GLU A 35 17.15 -6.75 -8.70
C GLU A 35 16.35 -5.58 -9.27
N PHE A 36 15.03 -5.74 -9.47
CA PHE A 36 14.15 -4.70 -9.98
C PHE A 36 12.89 -4.56 -9.11
N THR A 37 12.71 -3.37 -8.55
CA THR A 37 11.50 -3.00 -7.78
C THR A 37 10.74 -1.89 -8.51
N VAL A 38 9.46 -2.14 -8.81
CA VAL A 38 8.55 -1.07 -9.23
C VAL A 38 8.01 -0.39 -7.99
N ASN A 39 8.39 0.85 -7.78
CA ASN A 39 7.84 1.67 -6.70
C ASN A 39 6.57 2.38 -7.18
N ALA A 40 5.42 1.73 -7.00
CA ALA A 40 4.11 2.26 -7.34
C ALA A 40 3.57 3.25 -6.29
N SER A 41 4.17 3.28 -5.09
CA SER A 41 3.74 4.20 -4.03
C SER A 41 3.82 5.69 -4.42
N THR A 42 4.78 6.04 -5.29
CA THR A 42 4.94 7.41 -5.80
C THR A 42 3.78 7.84 -6.70
N TRP A 43 3.19 6.90 -7.46
CA TRP A 43 2.02 7.17 -8.28
C TRP A 43 0.79 7.41 -7.42
N ARG A 44 0.62 6.62 -6.36
CA ARG A 44 -0.42 6.89 -5.38
C ARG A 44 -0.24 8.28 -4.79
N GLN A 45 0.97 8.66 -4.36
CA GLN A 45 1.28 10.01 -3.86
C GLN A 45 0.95 11.11 -4.89
N ALA A 46 1.17 10.85 -6.18
CA ALA A 46 0.81 11.74 -7.27
C ALA A 46 -0.70 11.82 -7.58
N GLY A 47 -1.54 11.10 -6.81
CA GLY A 47 -2.99 11.15 -6.90
C GLY A 47 -3.64 9.93 -7.55
N TYR A 48 -2.87 9.05 -8.20
CA TYR A 48 -3.47 8.02 -9.05
C TYR A 48 -4.36 7.03 -8.28
N GLY A 49 -5.51 6.71 -8.89
CA GLY A 49 -6.44 5.71 -8.40
C GLY A 49 -5.91 4.28 -8.57
N PRO A 50 -6.58 3.26 -7.98
CA PRO A 50 -6.15 1.86 -8.08
C PRO A 50 -5.97 1.36 -9.51
N VAL A 51 -6.89 1.71 -10.41
CA VAL A 51 -6.84 1.29 -11.83
C VAL A 51 -5.63 1.89 -12.54
N SER A 52 -5.42 3.20 -12.40
CA SER A 52 -4.29 3.89 -13.01
C SER A 52 -2.94 3.44 -12.44
N GLU A 53 -2.88 3.17 -11.14
CA GLU A 53 -1.71 2.55 -10.51
C GLU A 53 -1.41 1.17 -11.14
N ILE A 54 -2.42 0.31 -11.30
CA ILE A 54 -2.26 -1.01 -11.96
C ILE A 54 -1.80 -0.86 -13.42
N LEU A 55 -2.40 0.04 -14.19
CA LEU A 55 -2.02 0.25 -15.60
C LEU A 55 -0.57 0.70 -15.72
N LEU A 56 -0.12 1.61 -14.85
CA LEU A 56 1.27 2.06 -14.78
C LEU A 56 2.23 0.92 -14.38
N ILE A 57 1.80 0.05 -13.45
CA ILE A 57 2.57 -1.16 -13.11
C ILE A 57 2.69 -2.05 -14.35
N LEU A 58 1.59 -2.35 -15.03
CA LEU A 58 1.58 -3.23 -16.21
C LEU A 58 2.46 -2.70 -17.33
N ASP A 59 2.35 -1.40 -17.65
CA ASP A 59 3.18 -0.72 -18.64
C ASP A 59 4.67 -0.81 -18.28
N ARG A 60 5.02 -0.58 -17.00
CA ARG A 60 6.40 -0.64 -16.54
C ARG A 60 7.00 -2.04 -16.60
N LEU A 61 6.15 -3.06 -16.54
CA LEU A 61 6.52 -4.48 -16.59
C LEU A 61 6.43 -5.09 -17.98
N GLU A 62 5.90 -4.37 -18.98
CA GLU A 62 5.73 -4.90 -20.32
C GLU A 62 7.07 -5.37 -20.91
N GLY A 63 7.09 -6.61 -21.41
CA GLY A 63 8.28 -7.23 -22.00
C GLY A 63 9.36 -7.66 -21.00
N ARG A 64 9.15 -7.51 -19.69
CA ARG A 64 10.11 -7.98 -18.67
C ARG A 64 9.92 -9.47 -18.38
N THR A 65 11.05 -10.18 -18.22
CA THR A 65 11.08 -11.61 -17.86
C THR A 65 11.83 -11.87 -16.55
N ASP A 66 12.34 -10.82 -15.91
CA ASP A 66 13.13 -10.91 -14.69
C ASP A 66 12.26 -11.14 -13.45
N LYS A 67 12.89 -11.47 -12.31
CA LYS A 67 12.23 -11.48 -11.00
C LYS A 67 11.95 -10.04 -10.57
N VAL A 68 10.66 -9.68 -10.53
CA VAL A 68 10.18 -8.34 -10.17
C VAL A 68 9.56 -8.36 -8.77
N SER A 69 9.81 -7.31 -7.99
CA SER A 69 8.99 -6.98 -6.82
C SER A 69 8.23 -5.67 -7.00
N LEU A 70 7.10 -5.55 -6.32
CA LEU A 70 6.29 -4.35 -6.27
C LEU A 70 6.35 -3.73 -4.87
N LEU A 71 6.49 -2.41 -4.81
CA LEU A 71 6.20 -1.62 -3.62
C LEU A 71 4.94 -0.80 -3.88
N VAL A 72 3.84 -1.16 -3.21
CA VAL A 72 2.49 -0.63 -3.45
C VAL A 72 2.01 0.18 -2.25
N ALA A 73 1.50 1.39 -2.48
CA ALA A 73 0.89 2.16 -1.40
C ALA A 73 -0.52 1.64 -1.08
N VAL A 74 -0.90 1.64 0.19
CA VAL A 74 -2.19 1.17 0.68
C VAL A 74 -2.84 2.26 1.52
N SER A 75 -4.03 2.70 1.10
CA SER A 75 -4.84 3.69 1.84
C SER A 75 -5.73 3.05 2.91
N THR A 76 -6.45 3.89 3.64
CA THR A 76 -7.46 3.50 4.64
C THR A 76 -8.74 2.94 4.02
N ARG A 77 -8.86 2.89 2.68
CA ARG A 77 -9.98 2.25 1.96
C ARG A 77 -9.78 0.75 1.87
N ILE A 78 -9.93 0.06 3.00
CA ILE A 78 -9.54 -1.35 3.17
C ILE A 78 -10.09 -2.28 2.08
N ILE A 79 -11.37 -2.14 1.71
CA ILE A 79 -12.01 -2.97 0.66
C ILE A 79 -11.35 -2.74 -0.70
N GLU A 80 -11.21 -1.47 -1.11
CA GLU A 80 -10.60 -1.08 -2.39
C GLU A 80 -9.14 -1.54 -2.48
N GLU A 81 -8.37 -1.36 -1.41
CA GLU A 81 -6.96 -1.74 -1.39
C GLU A 81 -6.75 -3.25 -1.36
N THR A 82 -7.57 -3.99 -0.61
CA THR A 82 -7.56 -5.46 -0.61
C THR A 82 -7.87 -5.98 -2.01
N ALA A 83 -8.93 -5.47 -2.63
CA ALA A 83 -9.32 -5.81 -4.00
C ALA A 83 -8.24 -5.46 -5.03
N LYS A 84 -7.58 -4.30 -4.90
CA LYS A 84 -6.46 -3.88 -5.76
C LYS A 84 -5.31 -4.87 -5.70
N LEU A 85 -4.91 -5.29 -4.51
CA LEU A 85 -3.80 -6.24 -4.33
C LEU A 85 -4.13 -7.63 -4.91
N TRP A 86 -5.39 -8.08 -4.76
CA TRP A 86 -5.84 -9.32 -5.40
C TRP A 86 -5.87 -9.21 -6.93
N ALA A 87 -6.38 -8.10 -7.47
CA ALA A 87 -6.38 -7.83 -8.91
C ALA A 87 -4.96 -7.82 -9.48
N LEU A 88 -3.99 -7.21 -8.78
CA LEU A 88 -2.58 -7.23 -9.17
C LEU A 88 -2.03 -8.65 -9.28
N ARG A 89 -2.30 -9.51 -8.28
CA ARG A 89 -1.87 -10.92 -8.32
C ARG A 89 -2.56 -11.71 -9.43
N GLU A 90 -3.82 -11.42 -9.71
CA GLU A 90 -4.56 -12.07 -10.80
C GLU A 90 -3.99 -11.69 -12.19
N LEU A 91 -3.64 -10.41 -12.38
CA LEU A 91 -3.10 -9.90 -13.64
C LEU A 91 -1.63 -10.27 -13.88
N LEU A 92 -0.81 -10.28 -12.84
CA LEU A 92 0.65 -10.46 -12.94
C LEU A 92 1.10 -11.88 -12.57
N GLY A 93 0.22 -12.69 -11.99
CA GLY A 93 0.56 -14.00 -11.46
C GLY A 93 1.41 -13.92 -10.17
N PRO A 94 2.29 -14.91 -9.92
CA PRO A 94 3.09 -14.96 -8.71
C PRO A 94 4.17 -13.86 -8.72
N ILE A 95 3.90 -12.76 -8.01
CA ILE A 95 4.81 -11.62 -7.85
C ILE A 95 5.02 -11.30 -6.37
N TYR A 96 6.21 -10.82 -6.01
CA TYR A 96 6.47 -10.35 -4.64
C TYR A 96 5.90 -8.95 -4.45
N ILE A 97 5.00 -8.77 -3.49
CA ILE A 97 4.35 -7.49 -3.18
C ILE A 97 4.70 -7.06 -1.76
N CYS A 98 5.45 -5.97 -1.64
CA CYS A 98 5.55 -5.21 -0.42
C CYS A 98 4.53 -4.08 -0.44
N THR A 99 3.85 -3.86 0.67
CA THR A 99 2.91 -2.74 0.83
C THR A 99 3.42 -1.75 1.86
N ILE A 100 3.07 -0.48 1.67
CA ILE A 100 3.38 0.60 2.61
C ILE A 100 2.14 1.49 2.75
N GLY A 101 1.91 2.06 3.92
CA GLY A 101 0.80 3.00 4.13
C GLY A 101 0.89 4.23 3.21
N ASP A 102 -0.27 4.76 2.80
CA ASP A 102 -0.35 6.04 2.09
C ASP A 102 -0.18 7.19 3.09
N VAL A 103 0.95 7.89 3.01
CA VAL A 103 1.29 9.05 3.87
C VAL A 103 0.28 10.19 3.77
N ARG A 104 -0.48 10.27 2.66
CA ARG A 104 -1.51 11.31 2.46
C ARG A 104 -2.74 11.09 3.32
N ASP A 105 -2.96 9.86 3.79
CA ASP A 105 -4.01 9.59 4.76
C ASP A 105 -3.60 10.01 6.18
N LEU A 106 -2.35 10.42 6.43
CA LEU A 106 -1.90 10.78 7.77
C LEU A 106 -2.04 12.30 7.99
N ALA A 107 -2.69 12.68 9.08
CA ALA A 107 -2.91 14.08 9.42
C ALA A 107 -1.67 14.65 10.15
N PRO A 108 -1.20 15.87 9.82
CA PRO A 108 0.01 16.43 10.43
C PRO A 108 -0.04 16.69 11.94
N SER A 109 -1.19 16.66 12.59
CA SER A 109 -1.33 17.06 14.01
C SER A 109 -2.03 16.03 14.88
N GLU A 110 -2.20 14.80 14.38
CA GLU A 110 -3.13 13.80 14.93
C GLU A 110 -2.49 12.43 15.03
N ASP A 111 -1.38 12.39 15.78
CA ASP A 111 -0.51 11.24 15.96
C ASP A 111 -1.27 9.98 16.42
N GLY A 112 -2.16 10.13 17.41
CA GLY A 112 -2.99 9.02 17.90
C GLY A 112 -3.94 8.46 16.84
N THR A 113 -4.58 9.34 16.05
CA THR A 113 -5.46 8.93 14.95
C THR A 113 -4.65 8.29 13.82
N ASN A 114 -3.45 8.78 13.54
CA ASN A 114 -2.55 8.21 12.53
C ASN A 114 -2.08 6.80 12.90
N LEU A 115 -1.91 6.48 14.18
CA LEU A 115 -1.61 5.11 14.61
C LEU A 115 -2.74 4.15 14.21
N VAL A 116 -4.00 4.58 14.35
CA VAL A 116 -5.16 3.81 13.89
C VAL A 116 -5.14 3.67 12.37
N ARG A 117 -4.90 4.76 11.63
CA ARG A 117 -4.87 4.76 10.16
C ARG A 117 -3.78 3.84 9.60
N THR A 118 -2.55 3.95 10.09
CA THR A 118 -1.43 3.09 9.69
C THR A 118 -1.69 1.62 10.03
N THR A 119 -2.37 1.33 11.14
CA THR A 119 -2.84 -0.01 11.48
C THR A 119 -3.85 -0.53 10.45
N LEU A 120 -4.87 0.26 10.08
CA LEU A 120 -5.87 -0.14 9.09
C LEU A 120 -5.28 -0.34 7.69
N GLN A 121 -4.35 0.52 7.27
CA GLN A 121 -3.59 0.36 6.04
C GLN A 121 -2.81 -0.97 6.05
N SER A 122 -2.18 -1.29 7.18
CA SER A 122 -1.43 -2.54 7.36
C SER A 122 -2.35 -3.77 7.31
N VAL A 123 -3.53 -3.69 7.91
CA VAL A 123 -4.57 -4.73 7.81
C VAL A 123 -4.98 -4.96 6.36
N ALA A 124 -5.19 -3.90 5.58
CA ALA A 124 -5.52 -4.02 4.16
C ALA A 124 -4.39 -4.70 3.36
N GLY A 125 -3.12 -4.41 3.66
CA GLY A 125 -1.98 -5.14 3.09
C GLY A 125 -2.00 -6.63 3.44
N VAL A 126 -2.27 -6.98 4.71
CA VAL A 126 -2.41 -8.37 5.17
C VAL A 126 -3.55 -9.10 4.45
N TRP A 127 -4.74 -8.50 4.42
CA TRP A 127 -5.92 -9.08 3.76
C TRP A 127 -5.77 -9.16 2.23
N GLY A 128 -5.09 -8.19 1.63
CA GLY A 128 -4.67 -8.20 0.24
C GLY A 128 -3.61 -9.26 -0.09
N SER A 129 -3.19 -10.05 0.89
CA SER A 129 -2.15 -11.06 0.76
C SER A 129 -0.84 -10.48 0.23
N ALA A 130 -0.43 -9.30 0.71
CA ALA A 130 0.92 -8.81 0.47
C ALA A 130 1.94 -9.85 0.97
N ASP A 131 3.11 -9.91 0.37
CA ASP A 131 4.19 -10.71 0.94
C ASP A 131 4.77 -10.01 2.16
N GLU A 132 4.86 -8.67 2.13
CA GLU A 132 5.43 -7.86 3.19
C GLU A 132 4.57 -6.60 3.45
N VAL A 133 4.45 -6.19 4.71
CA VAL A 133 3.80 -4.93 5.12
C VAL A 133 4.80 -4.05 5.87
N CYS A 134 4.93 -2.84 5.37
CA CYS A 134 5.67 -1.74 5.96
C CYS A 134 4.69 -0.84 6.72
N VAL A 135 4.75 -0.87 8.05
CA VAL A 135 3.96 0.03 8.89
C VAL A 135 4.70 1.34 9.03
N LEU A 136 4.06 2.45 8.64
CA LEU A 136 4.64 3.78 8.80
C LEU A 136 4.61 4.21 10.28
N PRO A 137 5.63 4.96 10.76
CA PRO A 137 5.50 5.72 12.00
C PRO A 137 4.28 6.62 11.96
N HIS A 138 3.56 6.72 13.07
CA HIS A 138 2.30 7.46 13.14
C HIS A 138 2.48 8.99 13.04
N ASP A 139 3.69 9.46 13.28
CA ASP A 139 4.12 10.86 13.26
C ASP A 139 5.05 11.16 12.07
N VAL A 140 5.06 10.29 11.04
CA VAL A 140 6.01 10.42 9.91
C VAL A 140 5.91 11.77 9.18
N ASN A 141 4.75 12.42 9.22
CA ASN A 141 4.56 13.74 8.61
C ASN A 141 5.11 14.90 9.46
N THR A 142 5.35 14.70 10.77
CA THR A 142 5.88 15.72 11.70
C THR A 142 7.37 15.52 11.97
N HIS A 143 7.79 14.31 12.32
CA HIS A 143 9.17 14.01 12.74
C HIS A 143 9.94 13.12 11.75
N GLY A 144 9.34 12.80 10.61
CA GLY A 144 9.93 11.88 9.63
C GLY A 144 10.10 10.48 10.21
N PHE A 145 11.19 9.80 9.85
CA PHE A 145 11.49 8.44 10.33
C PHE A 145 12.45 8.42 11.53
N SER A 146 12.68 9.57 12.16
CA SER A 146 13.72 9.71 13.19
C SER A 146 13.22 9.44 14.61
N ASP A 147 11.90 9.44 14.84
CA ASP A 147 11.33 9.19 16.15
C ASP A 147 11.36 7.69 16.50
N LEU A 148 12.18 7.36 17.50
CA LEU A 148 12.34 5.99 18.01
C LEU A 148 11.09 5.45 18.70
N GLU A 149 10.30 6.30 19.36
CA GLU A 149 9.05 5.90 19.98
C GLU A 149 8.00 5.56 18.92
N ALA A 150 7.86 6.40 17.90
CA ALA A 150 6.94 6.11 16.80
C ALA A 150 7.32 4.87 16.00
N ALA A 151 8.62 4.64 15.79
CA ALA A 151 9.14 3.40 15.22
C ALA A 151 8.78 2.16 16.07
N ARG A 152 8.84 2.27 17.40
CA ARG A 152 8.42 1.18 18.31
C ARG A 152 6.93 0.87 18.17
N TYR A 153 6.06 1.88 18.02
CA TYR A 153 4.64 1.64 17.78
C TYR A 153 4.39 0.96 16.43
N ALA A 154 5.07 1.39 15.36
CA ALA A 154 4.97 0.72 14.05
C ALA A 154 5.40 -0.76 14.12
N LEU A 155 6.47 -1.06 14.86
CA LEU A 155 6.90 -2.44 15.13
C LEU A 155 5.87 -3.22 15.97
N ALA A 156 5.29 -2.58 16.99
CA ALA A 156 4.25 -3.19 17.82
C ALA A 156 3.03 -3.57 16.98
N VAL A 157 2.55 -2.70 16.08
CA VAL A 157 1.48 -3.01 15.12
C VAL A 157 1.84 -4.23 14.28
N THR A 158 3.05 -4.29 13.74
CA THR A 158 3.52 -5.47 12.97
C THR A 158 3.44 -6.75 13.79
N ARG A 159 3.89 -6.71 15.06
CA ARG A 159 3.85 -7.86 15.98
C ARG A 159 2.42 -8.28 16.33
N LEU A 160 1.53 -7.32 16.60
CA LEU A 160 0.11 -7.58 16.85
C LEU A 160 -0.55 -8.27 15.65
N LEU A 161 -0.34 -7.72 14.45
CA LEU A 161 -0.87 -8.29 13.22
C LEU A 161 -0.31 -9.69 12.97
N ARG A 162 0.95 -9.96 13.29
CA ARG A 162 1.57 -11.26 13.04
C ARG A 162 1.21 -12.33 14.07
N HIS A 163 1.26 -11.99 15.35
CA HIS A 163 1.25 -12.96 16.44
C HIS A 163 -0.10 -13.05 17.17
N GLU A 164 -0.90 -11.98 17.16
CA GLU A 164 -2.12 -11.90 17.97
C GLU A 164 -3.39 -11.90 17.12
N SER A 165 -3.37 -11.29 15.94
CA SER A 165 -4.56 -11.16 15.08
C SER A 165 -5.10 -12.49 14.53
N ARG A 166 -4.24 -13.52 14.47
CA ARG A 166 -4.52 -14.82 13.83
C ARG A 166 -4.92 -14.75 12.36
N PHE A 167 -4.68 -13.63 11.66
CA PHE A 167 -4.99 -13.51 10.23
C PHE A 167 -4.30 -14.59 9.38
N MET A 168 -3.16 -15.11 9.84
CA MET A 168 -2.39 -16.14 9.13
C MET A 168 -2.94 -17.57 9.27
N ILE A 169 -3.98 -17.80 10.08
CA ILE A 169 -4.50 -19.16 10.30
C ILE A 169 -5.26 -19.67 9.06
N VAL A 170 -5.93 -18.78 8.32
CA VAL A 170 -6.71 -19.12 7.13
C VAL A 170 -6.08 -18.47 5.91
N ALA A 171 -5.65 -19.28 4.95
CA ALA A 171 -5.18 -18.78 3.67
C ALA A 171 -6.32 -18.02 2.96
N SER A 172 -6.08 -16.76 2.60
CA SER A 172 -7.07 -15.89 1.95
C SER A 172 -8.42 -15.84 2.69
N GLY A 173 -8.40 -15.52 3.99
CA GLY A 173 -9.58 -15.57 4.87
C GLY A 173 -10.78 -14.70 4.46
N LEU A 174 -10.63 -13.81 3.48
CA LEU A 174 -11.71 -13.00 2.92
C LEU A 174 -12.21 -13.50 1.56
N ALA A 175 -11.69 -14.61 1.03
CA ALA A 175 -12.13 -15.16 -0.25
C ALA A 175 -13.66 -15.40 -0.22
N GLY A 176 -14.35 -14.94 -1.26
CA GLY A 176 -15.82 -15.02 -1.33
C GLY A 176 -16.56 -13.91 -0.56
N ALA A 177 -15.86 -12.96 0.07
CA ALA A 177 -16.50 -11.76 0.60
C ALA A 177 -17.04 -10.91 -0.56
N GLU A 178 -18.36 -10.87 -0.72
CA GLU A 178 -19.06 -10.26 -1.86
C GLU A 178 -18.57 -8.85 -2.18
N ALA A 179 -18.42 -7.99 -1.17
CA ALA A 179 -17.99 -6.61 -1.36
C ALA A 179 -16.56 -6.50 -1.96
N ILE A 180 -15.64 -7.37 -1.55
CA ILE A 180 -14.26 -7.37 -2.03
C ILE A 180 -14.20 -7.99 -3.43
N GLU A 181 -14.92 -9.09 -3.67
CA GLU A 181 -14.96 -9.74 -4.98
C GLU A 181 -15.62 -8.85 -6.04
N ALA A 182 -16.68 -8.13 -5.67
CA ALA A 182 -17.34 -7.15 -6.54
C ALA A 182 -16.39 -6.00 -6.87
N GLU A 183 -15.67 -5.47 -5.87
CA GLU A 183 -14.72 -4.38 -6.08
C GLU A 183 -13.51 -4.83 -6.91
N LYS A 184 -12.99 -6.03 -6.67
CA LYS A 184 -11.93 -6.64 -7.50
C LYS A 184 -12.40 -6.78 -8.95
N SER A 185 -13.61 -7.30 -9.15
CA SER A 185 -14.21 -7.46 -10.49
C SER A 185 -14.46 -6.12 -11.18
N ARG A 186 -14.78 -5.06 -10.43
CA ARG A 186 -14.86 -3.69 -10.97
C ARG A 186 -13.50 -3.23 -11.47
N ILE A 187 -12.46 -3.31 -10.63
CA ILE A 187 -11.09 -2.92 -10.97
C ILE A 187 -10.59 -3.68 -12.21
N LEU A 188 -10.74 -5.01 -12.25
CA LEU A 188 -10.29 -5.83 -13.37
C LEU A 188 -10.99 -5.46 -14.68
N ARG A 189 -12.31 -5.25 -14.66
CA ARG A 189 -13.06 -4.79 -15.84
C ARG A 189 -12.57 -3.44 -16.34
N GLU A 190 -12.38 -2.48 -15.44
CA GLU A 190 -11.89 -1.15 -15.79
C GLU A 190 -10.47 -1.21 -16.38
N VAL A 191 -9.59 -2.06 -15.84
CA VAL A 191 -8.25 -2.31 -16.39
C VAL A 191 -8.33 -2.95 -17.79
N ASP A 192 -9.21 -3.92 -18.01
CA ASP A 192 -9.38 -4.57 -19.32
C ASP A 192 -9.94 -3.61 -20.38
N GLU A 193 -10.98 -2.85 -20.04
CA GLU A 193 -11.53 -1.81 -20.91
C GLU A 193 -10.48 -0.76 -21.26
N ALA A 194 -9.71 -0.34 -20.25
CA ALA A 194 -8.54 0.49 -20.41
C ALA A 194 -7.54 -0.10 -21.41
N ARG A 195 -7.13 -1.36 -21.27
CA ARG A 195 -6.15 -1.95 -22.20
C ARG A 195 -6.69 -2.06 -23.63
N ARG A 196 -7.97 -2.36 -23.80
CA ARG A 196 -8.60 -2.50 -25.14
C ARG A 196 -8.73 -1.18 -25.89
N SER A 197 -8.96 -0.07 -25.19
CA SER A 197 -9.13 1.24 -25.83
C SER A 197 -7.86 1.77 -26.53
N ASN A 198 -6.70 1.14 -26.31
CA ASN A 198 -5.40 1.48 -26.92
C ASN A 198 -4.99 2.96 -26.82
N GLN A 199 -5.64 3.74 -25.94
CA GLN A 199 -5.20 5.09 -25.63
C GLN A 199 -3.91 5.01 -24.80
N PRO A 200 -2.91 5.86 -25.06
CA PRO A 200 -1.71 5.93 -24.24
C PRO A 200 -2.09 6.09 -22.77
N VAL A 201 -1.38 5.37 -21.89
CA VAL A 201 -1.60 5.45 -20.44
C VAL A 201 -1.52 6.92 -20.01
N GLU A 202 -0.53 7.67 -20.52
CA GLU A 202 -0.30 9.10 -20.29
C GLU A 202 -1.53 9.98 -20.54
N HIS A 203 -2.23 9.80 -21.66
CA HIS A 203 -3.45 10.57 -21.99
C HIS A 203 -4.60 10.26 -21.02
N ARG A 204 -4.62 9.05 -20.44
CA ARG A 204 -5.57 8.69 -19.39
C ARG A 204 -5.14 9.19 -18.01
N LEU A 205 -3.85 9.22 -17.72
CA LEU A 205 -3.32 9.81 -16.50
C LEU A 205 -3.59 11.31 -16.41
N GLU A 206 -3.58 12.01 -17.54
CA GLU A 206 -4.00 13.43 -17.62
C GLU A 206 -5.49 13.59 -17.33
N ASN A 207 -6.34 12.70 -17.86
CA ASN A 207 -7.76 12.70 -17.53
C ASN A 207 -8.02 12.37 -16.05
N ASP A 208 -7.28 11.42 -15.47
CA ASP A 208 -7.36 11.07 -14.05
C ASP A 208 -6.83 12.19 -13.14
N LYS A 209 -5.76 12.90 -13.55
CA LYS A 209 -5.26 14.11 -12.87
C LYS A 209 -6.26 15.25 -12.95
N ALA A 210 -6.86 15.49 -14.12
CA ALA A 210 -7.96 16.44 -14.27
C ALA A 210 -9.21 16.03 -13.45
N TRP A 211 -9.43 14.72 -13.27
CA TRP A 211 -10.48 14.17 -12.41
C TRP A 211 -10.19 14.37 -10.92
N LEU A 212 -8.91 14.33 -10.52
CA LEU A 212 -8.43 14.65 -9.16
C LEU A 212 -8.49 16.15 -8.86
N ASP A 213 -8.30 17.01 -9.86
CA ASP A 213 -8.51 18.46 -9.73
C ASP A 213 -9.99 18.87 -9.73
N GLY A 214 -10.91 17.99 -10.14
CA GLY A 214 -12.35 18.22 -10.23
C GLY A 214 -13.21 17.45 -9.19
N PRO A 215 -14.19 16.61 -9.61
CA PRO A 215 -15.26 16.10 -8.73
C PRO A 215 -14.79 15.22 -7.56
N ARG A 216 -13.59 14.62 -7.61
CA ARG A 216 -13.00 13.95 -6.43
C ARG A 216 -12.46 14.92 -5.39
N ARG A 217 -12.03 16.13 -5.76
CA ARG A 217 -11.71 17.21 -4.79
C ARG A 217 -12.95 17.61 -4.01
N GLN A 218 -14.11 17.69 -4.67
CA GLN A 218 -15.42 17.91 -4.03
C GLN A 218 -15.83 16.74 -3.12
N GLN A 219 -15.60 15.48 -3.55
CA GLN A 219 -15.82 14.32 -2.68
C GLN A 219 -14.81 14.24 -1.52
N ASP A 220 -13.55 14.65 -1.71
CA ASP A 220 -12.53 14.72 -0.65
C ASP A 220 -12.79 15.91 0.31
N GLU A 221 -13.43 16.99 -0.14
CA GLU A 221 -13.97 18.07 0.71
C GLU A 221 -15.15 17.60 1.58
N GLU A 222 -16.01 16.71 1.05
CA GLU A 222 -17.04 16.00 1.84
C GLU A 222 -16.49 14.82 2.65
N ARG A 223 -15.27 14.37 2.35
CA ARG A 223 -14.69 13.19 2.98
C ARG A 223 -14.28 13.54 4.40
N VAL A 224 -14.80 12.77 5.33
CA VAL A 224 -14.46 12.92 6.74
C VAL A 224 -13.00 12.54 6.94
N PHE A 225 -12.19 13.53 7.28
CA PHE A 225 -10.80 13.37 7.68
C PHE A 225 -10.67 13.79 9.15
N VAL A 226 -10.76 12.77 10.02
CA VAL A 226 -10.80 12.97 11.48
C VAL A 226 -9.56 13.71 11.95
N GLY A 227 -9.77 14.79 12.70
CA GLY A 227 -8.71 15.65 13.22
C GLY A 227 -8.20 16.73 12.25
N VAL A 228 -8.80 16.85 11.06
CA VAL A 228 -8.54 17.98 10.14
C VAL A 228 -9.83 18.73 9.81
N ASN A 229 -10.83 18.07 9.22
CA ASN A 229 -12.10 18.70 8.86
C ASN A 229 -13.29 18.24 9.72
N ARG A 230 -13.09 17.24 10.59
CA ARG A 230 -14.09 16.77 11.56
C ARG A 230 -13.42 16.23 12.82
N PHE A 231 -13.90 16.62 13.99
CA PHE A 231 -13.53 16.01 15.27
C PHE A 231 -14.74 15.20 15.77
N ILE A 232 -14.51 13.98 16.24
CA ILE A 232 -15.57 13.10 16.80
C ILE A 232 -15.42 13.10 18.31
#